data_AF-A0A7I7JUZ4-F1
#
_entry.id   AF-A0A7I7JUZ4-F1
#
_cell.length_a   1.000
_cell.length_b   1.000
_cell.length_c   1.000
_cell.angle_alpha   90.00
_cell.angle_beta   90.00
_cell.angle_gamma   90.00
#
_symmetry.space_group_name_H-M   'P 1'
#
loop_
_entity.id
_entity.type
_entity.pdbx_description
1 polymer ?
#
loop_
_entity_poly.entity_id
_entity_poly.type
_entity_poly.pdbx_seq_one_letter_code
_entity_poly.pdbx_strand_id
1 'polypeptide(L)'
;MNASEVRKLIFELEEGLEVRERLGLSPTGPALVADALHPWVWQAARPHWEGGNYDAAVWAAAINVNNQLRAKAQRPDLGETNLVEAAFGINPPEAGKVRLRLCDDTNPALFKDRHVGAISLGKGLFSGVRNPLNHVGAEDLSEQEALETLAAWSLFARWVARAEVVTIEVTS
;
A
#
# COMPACT_ATOMS: atom_id res chain seq x y z
N MET A 1 -38.67 2.82 -4.40
CA MET A 1 -38.40 1.53 -3.73
C MET A 1 -39.73 0.93 -3.32
N ASN A 2 -40.08 -0.24 -3.83
CA ASN A 2 -41.37 -0.90 -3.59
C ASN A 2 -41.31 -1.81 -2.35
N ALA A 3 -42.46 -2.22 -1.81
CA ALA A 3 -42.52 -3.05 -0.60
C ALA A 3 -41.80 -4.40 -0.72
N SER A 4 -41.63 -4.94 -1.94
CA SER A 4 -40.87 -6.16 -2.17
C SER A 4 -39.36 -5.94 -2.10
N GLU A 5 -38.86 -4.80 -2.58
CA GLU A 5 -37.44 -4.44 -2.49
C GLU A 5 -37.03 -4.18 -1.05
N VAL A 6 -37.89 -3.49 -0.28
CA VAL A 6 -37.66 -3.25 1.15
C VAL A 6 -37.57 -4.57 1.92
N ARG A 7 -38.47 -5.52 1.66
CA ARG A 7 -38.42 -6.85 2.31
C ARG A 7 -37.15 -7.64 1.95
N LYS A 8 -36.70 -7.57 0.70
CA LYS A 8 -35.45 -8.21 0.27
C LYS A 8 -34.23 -7.59 0.97
N LEU A 9 -34.19 -6.27 1.10
CA LEU A 9 -33.11 -5.57 1.80
C LEU A 9 -33.10 -5.87 3.30
N ILE A 10 -34.27 -5.92 3.94
CA ILE A 10 -34.38 -6.30 5.36
C ILE A 10 -33.87 -7.73 5.56
N PHE A 11 -34.32 -8.68 4.76
CA PHE A 11 -33.83 -10.07 4.82
C PHE A 11 -32.32 -10.15 4.62
N GLU A 12 -31.77 -9.40 3.66
CA GLU A 12 -30.34 -9.36 3.39
C GLU A 12 -29.53 -8.82 4.58
N LEU A 13 -30.04 -7.80 5.27
CA LEU A 13 -29.40 -7.18 6.43
C LEU A 13 -29.52 -8.04 7.71
N GLU A 14 -30.67 -8.66 7.92
CA GLU A 14 -30.97 -9.42 9.14
C GLU A 14 -30.44 -10.86 9.05
N GLU A 15 -30.64 -11.52 7.92
CA GLU A 15 -30.50 -12.97 7.77
C GLU A 15 -29.49 -13.36 6.65
N GLY A 16 -29.08 -12.40 5.81
CA GLY A 16 -28.31 -12.68 4.60
C GLY A 16 -26.93 -13.28 4.85
N LEU A 17 -26.26 -12.90 5.95
CA LEU A 17 -24.97 -13.48 6.35
C LEU A 17 -25.13 -14.94 6.78
N GLU A 18 -26.09 -15.21 7.66
CA GLU A 18 -26.39 -16.55 8.18
C GLU A 18 -26.82 -17.51 7.06
N VAL A 19 -27.67 -17.04 6.14
CA VAL A 19 -28.12 -17.83 4.99
C VAL A 19 -26.97 -18.18 4.07
N ARG A 20 -26.08 -17.22 3.76
CA ARG A 20 -24.90 -17.50 2.94
C ARG A 20 -23.93 -18.44 3.64
N GLU A 21 -23.75 -18.32 4.94
CA GLU A 21 -22.92 -19.24 5.73
C GLU A 21 -23.49 -20.67 5.69
N ARG A 22 -24.79 -20.85 5.96
CA ARG A 22 -25.48 -22.15 5.88
C ARG A 22 -25.46 -22.76 4.49
N LEU A 23 -25.45 -21.94 3.44
CA LEU A 23 -25.37 -22.38 2.04
C LEU A 23 -23.92 -22.56 1.55
N GLY A 24 -22.91 -22.28 2.38
CA GLY A 24 -21.50 -22.32 1.95
C GLY A 24 -21.13 -21.26 0.91
N LEU A 25 -21.93 -20.19 0.80
CA LEU A 25 -21.76 -19.08 -0.13
C LEU A 25 -21.01 -17.89 0.48
N SER A 26 -20.86 -17.85 1.81
CA SER A 26 -19.99 -16.87 2.46
C SER A 26 -18.53 -17.31 2.33
N PRO A 27 -17.62 -16.42 1.91
CA PRO A 27 -16.19 -16.64 2.11
C PRO A 27 -15.97 -16.93 3.59
N THR A 28 -15.40 -18.08 3.91
CA THR A 28 -15.23 -18.54 5.31
C THR A 28 -14.09 -17.78 6.04
N GLY A 29 -13.59 -16.70 5.44
CA GLY A 29 -12.42 -15.96 5.89
C GLY A 29 -12.64 -14.44 5.89
N PRO A 30 -11.75 -13.68 6.54
CA PRO A 30 -11.85 -12.23 6.61
C PRO A 30 -11.81 -11.60 5.21
N ALA A 31 -12.70 -10.64 4.97
CA ALA A 31 -12.73 -9.88 3.73
C ALA A 31 -11.68 -8.77 3.74
N LEU A 32 -11.01 -8.57 2.61
CA LEU A 32 -10.21 -7.38 2.37
C LEU A 32 -11.10 -6.32 1.71
N VAL A 33 -11.59 -5.38 2.50
CA VAL A 33 -12.40 -4.27 2.00
C VAL A 33 -11.50 -3.10 1.60
N ALA A 34 -11.70 -2.57 0.38
CA ALA A 34 -10.80 -1.60 -0.22
C ALA A 34 -10.74 -0.27 0.57
N ASP A 35 -11.82 0.10 1.25
CA ASP A 35 -11.92 1.29 2.09
C ASP A 35 -11.18 1.18 3.44
N ALA A 36 -10.82 -0.03 3.87
CA ALA A 36 -9.95 -0.26 5.02
C ALA A 36 -8.45 -0.27 4.68
N LEU A 37 -8.07 -0.12 3.40
CA LEU A 37 -6.68 0.04 3.01
C LEU A 37 -6.09 1.35 3.57
N HIS A 38 -4.76 1.45 3.56
CA HIS A 38 -4.07 2.64 4.06
C HIS A 38 -4.61 3.90 3.38
N PRO A 39 -4.87 5.00 4.11
CA PRO A 39 -5.49 6.20 3.53
C PRO A 39 -4.74 6.76 2.32
N TRP A 40 -3.40 6.72 2.34
CA TRP A 40 -2.58 7.14 1.19
C TRP A 40 -2.85 6.34 -0.09
N VAL A 41 -3.29 5.09 0.04
CA VAL A 41 -3.61 4.22 -1.09
C VAL A 41 -5.06 4.44 -1.50
N TRP A 42 -6.00 4.19 -0.58
CA TRP A 42 -7.41 4.18 -0.95
C TRP A 42 -7.92 5.54 -1.41
N GLN A 43 -7.53 6.64 -0.74
CA GLN A 43 -8.02 7.97 -1.12
C GLN A 43 -7.55 8.40 -2.51
N ALA A 44 -6.37 7.94 -2.95
CA ALA A 44 -5.85 8.20 -4.28
C ALA A 44 -6.47 7.27 -5.33
N ALA A 45 -6.71 6.00 -4.99
CA ALA A 45 -7.26 5.00 -5.90
C ALA A 45 -8.77 5.17 -6.15
N ARG A 46 -9.53 5.54 -5.12
CA ARG A 46 -10.99 5.52 -5.09
C ARG A 46 -11.68 6.19 -6.29
N PRO A 47 -11.30 7.41 -6.74
CA PRO A 47 -11.99 8.07 -7.86
C PRO A 47 -11.88 7.28 -9.17
N HIS A 48 -10.77 6.57 -9.38
CA HIS A 48 -10.56 5.72 -10.56
C HIS A 48 -11.26 4.37 -10.41
N TRP A 49 -11.23 3.81 -9.20
CA TRP A 49 -11.90 2.56 -8.86
C TRP A 49 -13.41 2.63 -9.06
N GLU A 50 -14.06 3.69 -8.58
CA GLU A 50 -15.51 3.92 -8.76
C GLU A 50 -15.90 4.04 -10.24
N GLY A 51 -14.95 4.44 -11.10
CA GLY A 51 -15.12 4.49 -12.55
C GLY A 51 -14.74 3.21 -13.29
N GLY A 52 -14.37 2.13 -12.60
CA GLY A 52 -13.93 0.85 -13.19
C GLY A 52 -12.55 0.88 -13.85
N ASN A 53 -11.75 1.93 -13.60
CA ASN A 53 -10.41 2.08 -14.19
C ASN A 53 -9.34 1.58 -13.19
N TYR A 54 -9.17 0.27 -13.12
CA TYR A 54 -8.37 -0.37 -12.08
C TYR A 54 -6.86 -0.08 -12.18
N ASP A 55 -6.29 -0.04 -13.39
CA ASP A 55 -4.88 0.34 -13.60
C ASP A 55 -4.60 1.76 -13.14
N ALA A 56 -5.49 2.69 -13.50
CA ALA A 56 -5.40 4.08 -13.06
C ALA A 56 -5.53 4.20 -11.53
N ALA A 57 -6.36 3.38 -10.90
CA ALA A 57 -6.50 3.34 -9.45
C ALA A 57 -5.19 2.90 -8.77
N VAL A 58 -4.57 1.82 -9.25
CA VAL A 58 -3.25 1.35 -8.78
C VAL A 58 -2.17 2.39 -9.02
N TRP A 59 -2.14 2.98 -10.21
CA TRP A 59 -1.16 4.00 -10.58
C TRP A 59 -1.24 5.24 -9.69
N ALA A 60 -2.46 5.75 -9.46
CA ALA A 60 -2.70 6.89 -8.58
C ALA A 60 -2.23 6.61 -7.14
N ALA A 61 -2.52 5.41 -6.61
CA ALA A 61 -2.01 4.99 -5.31
C ALA A 61 -0.49 4.95 -5.26
N ALA A 62 0.16 4.35 -6.27
CA ALA A 62 1.62 4.25 -6.34
C ALA A 62 2.30 5.62 -6.35
N ILE A 63 1.76 6.58 -7.11
CA ILE A 63 2.25 7.96 -7.14
C ILE A 63 2.10 8.62 -5.77
N ASN A 64 0.94 8.49 -5.14
CA ASN A 64 0.73 9.12 -3.84
C ASN A 64 1.67 8.53 -2.79
N VAL A 65 1.84 7.21 -2.74
CA VAL A 65 2.78 6.56 -1.79
C VAL A 65 4.22 7.02 -2.04
N ASN A 66 4.65 7.16 -3.30
CA ASN A 66 5.97 7.71 -3.63
C ASN A 66 6.12 9.16 -3.13
N ASN A 67 5.11 10.00 -3.33
CA ASN A 67 5.14 11.39 -2.87
C ASN A 67 5.25 11.47 -1.34
N GLN A 68 4.52 10.63 -0.62
CA GLN A 68 4.60 10.55 0.84
C GLN A 68 5.97 10.05 1.30
N LEU A 69 6.54 9.04 0.63
CA LEU A 69 7.90 8.57 0.88
C LEU A 69 8.93 9.67 0.64
N ARG A 70 8.85 10.41 -0.47
CA ARG A 70 9.73 11.53 -0.80
C ARG A 70 9.65 12.64 0.24
N ALA A 71 8.45 13.02 0.64
CA ALA A 71 8.23 14.02 1.68
C ALA A 71 8.87 13.61 3.01
N LYS A 72 8.78 12.32 3.35
CA LYS A 72 9.32 11.79 4.61
C LYS A 72 10.84 11.58 4.59
N ALA A 73 11.38 11.10 3.48
CA ALA A 73 12.81 10.82 3.33
C ALA A 73 13.62 12.07 2.96
N GLN A 74 12.99 13.12 2.42
CA GLN A 74 13.63 14.39 2.07
C GLN A 74 14.87 14.24 1.16
N ARG A 75 14.80 13.29 0.21
CA ARG A 75 15.86 12.98 -0.77
C ARG A 75 15.36 13.17 -2.21
N PRO A 76 15.17 14.43 -2.67
CA PRO A 76 14.69 14.72 -4.01
C PRO A 76 15.68 14.30 -5.11
N ASP A 77 16.94 14.12 -4.75
CA ASP A 77 18.03 13.69 -5.63
C ASP A 77 17.93 12.22 -6.09
N LEU A 78 17.07 11.40 -5.45
CA LEU A 78 17.00 9.97 -5.73
C LEU A 78 15.75 9.58 -6.54
N GLY A 79 15.95 8.67 -7.49
CA GLY A 79 14.88 7.88 -8.13
C GLY A 79 14.24 6.91 -7.15
N GLU A 80 13.08 6.35 -7.49
CA GLU A 80 12.19 5.64 -6.54
C GLU A 80 12.86 4.43 -5.87
N THR A 81 13.43 3.52 -6.67
CA THR A 81 14.14 2.34 -6.17
C THR A 81 15.31 2.74 -5.27
N ASN A 82 16.11 3.72 -5.69
CA ASN A 82 17.26 4.22 -4.93
C ASN A 82 16.81 4.96 -3.65
N LEU A 83 15.67 5.64 -3.69
CA LEU A 83 15.07 6.32 -2.56
C LEU A 83 14.65 5.32 -1.49
N VAL A 84 14.02 4.21 -1.88
CA VAL A 84 13.64 3.14 -0.95
C VAL A 84 14.90 2.54 -0.28
N GLU A 85 15.92 2.22 -1.07
CA GLU A 85 17.20 1.70 -0.56
C GLU A 85 17.88 2.67 0.40
N ALA A 86 17.93 3.95 0.04
CA ALA A 86 18.51 4.98 0.88
C ALA A 86 17.69 5.21 2.16
N ALA A 87 16.37 5.24 2.07
CA ALA A 87 15.48 5.48 3.20
C ALA A 87 15.58 4.35 4.23
N PHE A 88 15.40 3.09 3.83
CA PHE A 88 15.38 1.95 4.75
C PHE A 88 16.74 1.29 4.98
N GLY A 89 17.81 1.75 4.31
CA GLY A 89 19.14 1.15 4.41
C GLY A 89 19.66 1.01 5.84
N ILE A 90 20.23 -0.14 6.18
CA ILE A 90 20.61 -0.53 7.55
C ILE A 90 21.86 0.18 8.10
N ASN A 91 22.66 0.81 7.24
CA ASN A 91 23.82 1.57 7.68
C ASN A 91 23.39 2.75 8.56
N PRO A 92 24.25 3.24 9.48
CA PRO A 92 23.98 4.43 10.26
C PRO A 92 23.53 5.62 9.39
N PRO A 93 22.71 6.54 9.94
CA PRO A 93 22.41 7.80 9.25
C PRO A 93 23.71 8.56 8.99
N GLU A 94 23.77 9.29 7.88
CA GLU A 94 24.87 10.20 7.55
C GLU A 94 24.35 11.63 7.67
N ALA A 95 25.24 12.61 7.81
CA ALA A 95 24.86 14.01 7.93
C ALA A 95 24.00 14.45 6.73
N GLY A 96 22.80 14.96 7.00
CA GLY A 96 21.82 15.37 5.98
C GLY A 96 21.16 14.21 5.21
N LYS A 97 21.38 12.94 5.57
CA LYS A 97 20.73 11.78 4.94
C LYS A 97 19.82 11.06 5.92
N VAL A 98 18.53 11.32 5.80
CA VAL A 98 17.47 10.69 6.60
C VAL A 98 17.45 9.17 6.41
N ARG A 99 17.24 8.45 7.51
CA ARG A 99 16.88 7.03 7.55
C ARG A 99 15.47 6.86 8.12
N LEU A 100 14.74 5.92 7.55
CA LEU A 100 13.44 5.47 8.02
C LEU A 100 13.63 4.16 8.78
N ARG A 101 13.38 4.19 10.09
CA ARG A 101 13.55 3.03 10.99
C ARG A 101 12.23 2.36 11.36
N LEU A 102 12.13 1.05 11.11
CA LEU A 102 10.95 0.24 11.43
C LEU A 102 11.01 -0.42 12.82
N CYS A 103 12.19 -0.40 13.44
CA CYS A 103 12.48 -0.79 14.80
C CYS A 103 13.90 -0.30 15.16
N ASP A 104 14.23 -0.34 16.44
CA ASP A 104 15.60 -0.16 16.94
C ASP A 104 16.49 -1.38 16.62
N ASP A 105 17.78 -1.25 16.93
CA ASP A 105 18.83 -2.24 16.69
C ASP A 105 19.07 -3.18 17.89
N THR A 106 18.20 -3.17 18.91
CA THR A 106 18.33 -4.04 20.09
C THR A 106 18.30 -5.52 19.73
N ASN A 107 17.61 -5.88 18.64
CA ASN A 107 17.69 -7.17 17.98
C ASN A 107 18.23 -6.99 16.54
N PRO A 108 19.55 -7.18 16.32
CA PRO A 108 20.17 -6.93 15.02
C PRO A 108 19.62 -7.77 13.86
N ALA A 109 19.17 -9.00 14.14
CA ALA A 109 18.57 -9.87 13.13
C ALA A 109 17.20 -9.33 12.70
N LEU A 110 16.33 -9.00 13.66
CA LEU A 110 15.02 -8.40 13.37
C LEU A 110 15.16 -7.04 12.69
N PHE A 111 16.11 -6.22 13.12
CA PHE A 111 16.42 -4.95 12.49
C PHE A 111 16.76 -5.15 11.02
N LYS A 112 17.71 -6.04 10.72
CA LYS A 112 18.07 -6.36 9.33
C LYS A 112 16.86 -6.83 8.53
N ASP A 113 16.12 -7.81 9.04
CA ASP A 113 15.00 -8.43 8.30
C ASP A 113 13.88 -7.44 8.00
N ARG A 114 13.50 -6.59 8.96
CA ARG A 114 12.45 -5.58 8.74
C ARG A 114 12.83 -4.57 7.68
N HIS A 115 14.07 -4.09 7.73
CA HIS A 115 14.53 -3.04 6.83
C HIS A 115 14.83 -3.59 5.43
N VAL A 116 15.50 -4.74 5.33
CA VAL A 116 15.74 -5.40 4.04
C VAL A 116 14.43 -5.86 3.41
N GLY A 117 13.48 -6.37 4.19
CA GLY A 117 12.15 -6.72 3.70
C GLY A 117 11.39 -5.51 3.13
N ALA A 118 11.45 -4.36 3.81
CA ALA A 118 10.88 -3.11 3.31
C ALA A 118 11.54 -2.63 2.02
N ILE A 119 12.87 -2.78 1.91
CA ILE A 119 13.60 -2.48 0.67
C ILE A 119 13.11 -3.38 -0.45
N SER A 120 13.11 -4.70 -0.24
CA SER A 120 12.72 -5.67 -1.27
C SER A 120 11.29 -5.46 -1.75
N LEU A 121 10.33 -5.27 -0.83
CA LEU A 121 8.94 -5.00 -1.18
C LEU A 121 8.81 -3.67 -1.95
N GLY A 122 9.38 -2.58 -1.41
CA GLY A 122 9.27 -1.27 -2.04
C GLY A 122 9.89 -1.23 -3.44
N LYS A 123 11.08 -1.83 -3.61
CA LYS A 123 11.71 -1.97 -4.93
C LYS A 123 10.83 -2.77 -5.88
N GLY A 124 10.29 -3.92 -5.44
CA GLY A 124 9.41 -4.76 -6.24
C GLY A 124 8.14 -4.04 -6.68
N LEU A 125 7.53 -3.25 -5.80
CA LEU A 125 6.35 -2.44 -6.13
C LEU A 125 6.66 -1.34 -7.15
N PHE A 126 7.78 -0.62 -7.00
CA PHE A 126 8.15 0.40 -7.99
C PHE A 126 8.55 -0.21 -9.34
N SER A 127 9.44 -1.21 -9.34
CA SER A 127 9.98 -1.77 -10.58
C SER A 127 9.04 -2.74 -11.28
N GLY A 128 8.27 -3.52 -10.53
CA GLY A 128 7.45 -4.62 -11.04
C GLY A 128 5.98 -4.28 -11.20
N VAL A 129 5.49 -3.19 -10.60
CA VAL A 129 4.09 -2.77 -10.72
C VAL A 129 4.00 -1.38 -11.36
N ARG A 130 4.52 -0.35 -10.67
CA ARG A 130 4.32 1.03 -11.11
C ARG A 130 5.00 1.35 -12.44
N ASN A 131 6.20 0.81 -12.68
CA ASN A 131 6.93 1.05 -13.92
C ASN A 131 6.27 0.38 -15.14
N PRO A 132 5.90 -0.92 -15.10
CA PRO A 132 5.13 -1.58 -16.16
C PRO A 132 3.84 -0.85 -16.55
N LEU A 133 3.07 -0.34 -15.58
CA LEU A 133 1.82 0.40 -15.84
C LEU A 133 2.02 1.70 -16.64
N ASN A 134 3.25 2.21 -16.76
CA ASN A 134 3.54 3.38 -17.62
C ASN A 134 3.88 2.99 -19.07
N HIS A 135 4.07 1.71 -19.37
CA HIS A 135 4.45 1.26 -20.71
C HIS A 135 3.22 0.97 -21.56
N VAL A 136 3.23 1.47 -22.81
CA VAL A 136 2.17 1.21 -23.79
C VAL A 136 2.08 -0.31 -24.05
N GLY A 137 0.88 -0.87 -23.92
CA GLY A 137 0.64 -2.31 -24.13
C GLY A 137 0.78 -3.17 -22.89
N ALA A 138 0.83 -2.58 -21.69
CA ALA A 138 0.59 -3.33 -20.45
C ALA A 138 -0.82 -3.97 -20.49
N GLU A 139 -0.94 -5.20 -19.99
CA GLU A 139 -2.24 -5.85 -19.82
C GLU A 139 -3.07 -5.09 -18.78
N ASP A 140 -4.35 -4.89 -19.08
CA ASP A 140 -5.29 -4.27 -18.14
C ASP A 140 -5.44 -5.19 -16.91
N LEU A 141 -5.32 -4.62 -15.71
CA LEU A 141 -5.52 -5.38 -14.48
C LEU A 141 -6.99 -5.75 -14.31
N SER A 142 -7.25 -7.01 -13.94
CA SER A 142 -8.56 -7.37 -13.40
C SER A 142 -8.81 -6.67 -12.06
N GLU A 143 -10.08 -6.57 -11.67
CA GLU A 143 -10.46 -5.99 -10.37
C GLU A 143 -9.73 -6.66 -9.20
N GLN A 144 -9.61 -7.99 -9.25
CA GLN A 144 -8.94 -8.77 -8.21
C GLN A 144 -7.45 -8.47 -8.14
N GLU A 145 -6.74 -8.49 -9.28
CA GLU A 145 -5.30 -8.19 -9.33
C GLU A 145 -5.02 -6.75 -8.89
N ALA A 146 -5.88 -5.81 -9.26
CA ALA A 146 -5.79 -4.44 -8.79
C ALA A 146 -6.01 -4.33 -7.28
N LEU A 147 -6.97 -5.05 -6.71
CA LEU A 147 -7.20 -5.06 -5.26
C LEU A 147 -5.99 -5.62 -4.50
N GLU A 148 -5.43 -6.73 -4.97
CA GLU A 148 -4.22 -7.35 -4.41
C GLU A 148 -3.03 -6.40 -4.48
N THR A 149 -2.89 -5.70 -5.60
CA THR A 149 -1.84 -4.71 -5.81
C THR A 149 -2.01 -3.51 -4.86
N LEU A 150 -3.23 -2.99 -4.71
CA LEU A 150 -3.54 -1.95 -3.73
C LEU A 150 -3.26 -2.42 -2.30
N ALA A 151 -3.51 -3.70 -1.99
CA ALA A 151 -3.18 -4.29 -0.69
C ALA A 151 -1.67 -4.27 -0.42
N ALA A 152 -0.86 -4.63 -1.42
CA ALA A 152 0.59 -4.60 -1.32
C ALA A 152 1.12 -3.16 -1.14
N TRP A 153 0.59 -2.19 -1.89
CA TRP A 153 0.86 -0.76 -1.67
C TRP A 153 0.44 -0.30 -0.28
N SER A 154 -0.69 -0.77 0.23
CA SER A 154 -1.21 -0.43 1.56
C SER A 154 -0.29 -0.93 2.67
N LEU A 155 0.25 -2.14 2.54
CA LEU A 155 1.25 -2.67 3.46
C LEU A 155 2.53 -1.83 3.45
N PHE A 156 3.04 -1.51 2.27
CA PHE A 156 4.24 -0.69 2.14
C PHE A 156 4.04 0.73 2.68
N ALA A 157 2.91 1.37 2.34
CA ALA A 157 2.52 2.68 2.86
C ALA A 157 2.48 2.67 4.39
N ARG A 158 1.95 1.61 5.02
CA ARG A 158 1.94 1.46 6.48
C ARG A 158 3.35 1.38 7.07
N TRP A 159 4.29 0.71 6.39
CA TRP A 159 5.69 0.68 6.83
C TRP A 159 6.34 2.06 6.72
N VAL A 160 6.14 2.76 5.60
CA VAL A 160 6.64 4.13 5.43
C VAL A 160 6.04 5.06 6.48
N ALA A 161 4.72 5.02 6.70
CA ALA A 161 4.01 5.88 7.63
C ALA A 161 4.49 5.68 9.08
N ARG A 162 4.68 4.43 9.52
CA ARG A 162 5.10 4.13 10.90
C ARG A 162 6.59 4.31 11.17
N ALA A 163 7.43 4.33 10.13
CA ALA A 163 8.87 4.38 10.31
C ALA A 163 9.31 5.68 11.00
N GLU A 164 10.23 5.58 11.95
CA GLU A 164 10.81 6.74 12.61
C GLU A 164 11.85 7.41 11.71
N VAL A 165 11.84 8.74 11.70
CA VAL A 165 12.79 9.54 10.94
C VAL A 165 14.03 9.76 11.81
N VAL A 166 15.17 9.22 11.37
CA VAL A 166 16.46 9.36 12.05
C VAL A 166 17.40 10.13 11.13
N THR A 167 18.01 11.19 11.65
CA THR A 167 18.95 12.05 10.91
C THR A 167 20.08 12.50 11.82
N ILE A 168 21.23 12.81 11.24
CA ILE A 168 22.32 13.51 11.92
C ILE A 168 22.33 14.93 11.38
N GLU A 169 22.23 15.92 12.27
CA GLU A 169 22.34 17.32 11.88
C GLU A 169 23.73 17.60 11.29
N VAL A 170 23.76 18.38 10.22
CA VAL A 170 25.02 18.88 9.66
C VAL A 170 25.47 20.01 10.57
N THR A 171 26.42 19.75 11.47
CA THR A 171 27.05 20.83 12.24
C THR A 171 27.73 21.77 11.24
N SER A 172 27.20 22.98 11.12
CA SER A 172 27.72 24.04 10.24
C SER A 172 28.95 24.71 10.84
#